data_AF-A0A6N9UJ11-F1
#
_entry.id   AF-A0A6N9UJ11-F1
#
_cell.length_a   1.000
_cell.length_b   1.000
_cell.length_c   1.000
_cell.angle_alpha   90.00
_cell.angle_beta   90.00
_cell.angle_gamma   90.00
#
_symmetry.space_group_name_H-M   'P 1'
#
loop_
_entity.id
_entity.type
_entity.pdbx_description
1 polymer ?
#
loop_
_entity_poly.entity_id
_entity_poly.type
_entity_poly.pdbx_seq_one_letter_code
_entity_poly.pdbx_strand_id
1 'polypeptide(L)'
;MTRRRLVLLFLAAFLLIGSAGQAQAAGYRYWSFWDRDGGKWVYATQGPSMVRPSDGDVQGFRFAVSENSGDAAQPRGTADFASICAKTPAEEGSKRVALVLDFGTAPDAPSGETPPAPRTACAQLSPDATTADALAAVAGPLRYNTNALLCAIAGYPKSGCGEQVSQEQEEQEKQGTTTTPEQKDTSDDGGPSVGLIAGVAVIATLAATGAWQARRRRNATR
;
A
#
# COMPACT_ATOMS: atom_id res chain seq x y z
N MET A 1 24.02 5.86 48.99
CA MET A 1 22.78 6.27 48.28
C MET A 1 22.92 6.32 46.76
N THR A 2 24.14 6.40 46.21
CA THR A 2 24.45 6.46 44.76
C THR A 2 24.20 5.15 44.00
N ARG A 3 24.58 3.98 44.57
CA ARG A 3 24.34 2.67 43.93
C ARG A 3 22.85 2.34 43.73
N ARG A 4 22.01 2.63 44.73
CA ARG A 4 20.56 2.36 44.69
C ARG A 4 19.84 3.22 43.64
N ARG A 5 20.30 4.46 43.44
CA ARG A 5 19.82 5.38 42.40
C ARG A 5 20.26 4.96 40.99
N LEU A 6 21.48 4.44 40.84
CA LEU A 6 21.95 3.89 39.56
C LEU A 6 21.16 2.64 39.14
N VAL A 7 20.84 1.74 40.08
CA VAL A 7 20.06 0.53 39.78
C VAL A 7 18.62 0.88 39.38
N LEU A 8 18.00 1.87 40.03
CA LEU A 8 16.66 2.34 39.66
C LEU A 8 16.63 3.05 38.30
N LEU A 9 17.68 3.82 37.97
CA LEU A 9 17.84 4.42 36.64
C LEU A 9 18.06 3.37 35.55
N PHE A 10 18.84 2.32 35.83
CA PHE A 10 19.03 1.21 34.90
C PHE A 10 17.74 0.41 34.69
N LEU A 11 16.98 0.11 35.75
CA LEU A 11 15.68 -0.57 35.62
C LEU A 11 14.67 0.27 34.84
N ALA A 12 14.59 1.57 35.11
CA ALA A 12 13.69 2.48 34.39
C ALA A 12 14.06 2.58 32.90
N ALA A 13 15.36 2.62 32.57
CA ALA A 13 15.83 2.58 31.18
C ALA A 13 15.49 1.25 30.49
N PHE A 14 15.62 0.11 31.19
CA PHE A 14 15.26 -1.20 30.65
C PHE A 14 13.75 -1.36 30.41
N LEU A 15 12.92 -0.82 31.30
CA LEU A 15 11.46 -0.79 31.16
C LEU A 15 10.99 0.09 29.99
N LEU A 16 11.69 1.19 29.70
CA LEU A 16 11.38 2.07 28.57
C LEU A 16 11.79 1.48 27.21
N ILE A 17 12.80 0.61 27.17
CA ILE A 17 13.22 -0.09 25.94
C ILE A 17 12.29 -1.28 25.65
N GLY A 18 11.75 -1.94 26.69
CA GLY A 18 10.86 -3.08 26.56
C GLY A 18 9.43 -2.77 26.09
N SER A 19 9.03 -1.49 26.04
CA SER A 19 7.72 -1.04 25.56
C SER A 19 7.74 -0.46 24.15
N ALA A 20 8.87 -0.56 23.43
CA ALA A 20 8.85 -0.37 21.99
C ALA A 20 8.09 -1.56 21.39
N GLY A 21 6.76 -1.43 21.32
CA GLY A 21 5.94 -2.35 20.53
C GLY A 21 6.59 -2.46 19.16
N GLN A 22 6.86 -3.68 18.71
CA GLN A 22 7.35 -3.90 17.37
C GLN A 22 6.38 -3.18 16.43
N ALA A 23 6.87 -2.17 15.71
CA ALA A 23 6.13 -1.60 14.60
C ALA A 23 6.05 -2.71 13.54
N GLN A 24 5.05 -3.58 13.67
CA GLN A 24 4.76 -4.61 12.69
C GLN A 24 4.38 -3.85 11.41
N ALA A 25 5.12 -4.11 10.33
CA ALA A 25 4.85 -3.50 9.04
C ALA A 25 3.50 -4.03 8.57
N ALA A 26 2.47 -3.21 8.72
CA ALA A 26 1.16 -3.58 8.25
C ALA A 26 1.17 -3.54 6.71
N GLY A 27 0.82 -4.66 6.09
CA GLY A 27 0.76 -4.78 4.64
C GLY A 27 -0.42 -4.00 4.08
N TYR A 28 -0.35 -3.61 2.81
CA TYR A 28 -1.47 -3.03 2.09
C TYR A 28 -1.90 -3.98 0.99
N ARG A 29 -3.21 -4.15 0.82
CA ARG A 29 -3.78 -4.98 -0.25
C ARG A 29 -4.18 -4.11 -1.44
N TYR A 30 -3.43 -4.17 -2.54
CA TYR A 30 -3.65 -3.26 -3.68
C TYR A 30 -3.21 -3.84 -5.03
N TRP A 31 -3.61 -3.16 -6.11
CA TRP A 31 -3.10 -3.39 -7.46
C TRP A 31 -1.78 -2.64 -7.68
N SER A 32 -0.67 -3.38 -7.69
CA SER A 32 0.63 -2.86 -8.10
C SER A 32 0.74 -2.77 -9.62
N PHE A 33 1.51 -1.80 -10.12
CA PHE A 33 1.71 -1.52 -11.54
C PHE A 33 3.19 -1.67 -11.91
N TRP A 34 3.45 -2.33 -13.03
CA TRP A 34 4.78 -2.78 -13.44
C TRP A 34 5.04 -2.54 -14.91
N ASP A 35 6.19 -1.95 -15.22
CA ASP A 35 6.73 -1.89 -16.56
C ASP A 35 7.53 -3.17 -16.85
N ARG A 36 7.43 -3.67 -18.08
CA ARG A 36 8.31 -4.74 -18.55
C ARG A 36 9.53 -4.12 -19.25
N ASP A 37 10.67 -4.12 -18.57
CA ASP A 37 11.95 -3.74 -19.17
C ASP A 37 12.71 -5.00 -19.61
N GLY A 38 12.65 -5.26 -20.91
CA GLY A 38 13.13 -6.50 -21.52
C GLY A 38 12.50 -7.74 -20.86
N GLY A 39 13.33 -8.55 -20.18
CA GLY A 39 12.91 -9.79 -19.53
C GLY A 39 12.46 -9.64 -18.08
N LYS A 40 12.43 -8.42 -17.52
CA LYS A 40 12.24 -8.19 -16.07
C LYS A 40 11.09 -7.23 -15.81
N TRP A 41 10.43 -7.44 -14.67
CA TRP A 41 9.47 -6.49 -14.14
C TRP A 41 10.20 -5.38 -13.37
N VAL A 42 9.81 -4.15 -13.63
CA VAL A 42 10.25 -2.95 -12.92
C VAL A 42 9.02 -2.31 -12.31
N TYR A 43 9.05 -2.05 -11.00
CA TYR A 43 7.95 -1.39 -10.33
C TYR A 43 7.77 0.02 -10.91
N ALA A 44 6.56 0.34 -11.36
CA ALA A 44 6.30 1.62 -12.01
C ALA A 44 6.34 2.77 -10.99
N THR A 45 7.12 3.80 -11.28
CA THR A 45 7.19 5.03 -10.46
C THR A 45 6.15 6.07 -10.87
N GLN A 46 5.45 5.83 -11.98
CA GLN A 46 4.38 6.67 -12.50
C GLN A 46 3.08 5.87 -12.56
N GLY A 47 1.94 6.53 -12.37
CA GLY A 47 0.64 5.89 -12.47
C GLY A 47 0.28 5.49 -13.91
N PRO A 48 -0.63 4.51 -14.11
CA PRO A 48 -1.04 4.05 -15.44
C PRO A 48 -1.61 5.14 -16.37
N SER A 49 -2.17 6.21 -15.80
CA SER A 49 -2.71 7.37 -16.54
C SER A 49 -1.63 8.33 -17.07
N MET A 50 -0.38 8.17 -16.65
CA MET A 50 0.75 9.01 -17.08
C MET A 50 1.68 8.28 -18.05
N VAL A 51 1.78 6.96 -17.93
CA VAL A 51 2.62 6.13 -18.79
C VAL A 51 1.98 5.98 -20.17
N ARG A 52 2.74 6.28 -21.21
CA ARG A 52 2.38 6.09 -22.63
C ARG A 52 3.33 5.07 -23.27
N PRO A 53 2.96 3.77 -23.27
CA PRO A 53 3.82 2.73 -23.82
C PRO A 53 3.95 2.85 -25.34
N SER A 54 5.04 2.31 -25.90
CA SER A 54 5.25 2.12 -27.33
C SER A 54 4.44 0.92 -27.86
N ASP A 55 4.31 0.80 -29.19
CA ASP A 55 3.87 -0.47 -29.78
C ASP A 55 4.87 -1.58 -29.41
N GLY A 56 4.38 -2.71 -28.92
CA GLY A 56 5.26 -3.80 -28.48
C GLY A 56 5.48 -3.87 -26.97
N ASP A 57 5.13 -2.81 -26.23
CA ASP A 57 5.38 -2.79 -24.79
C ASP A 57 4.42 -3.72 -24.03
N VAL A 58 4.92 -4.27 -22.92
CA VAL A 58 4.17 -5.13 -22.00
C VAL A 58 4.05 -4.41 -20.67
N GLN A 59 2.83 -4.33 -20.17
CA GLN A 59 2.49 -3.68 -18.91
C GLN A 59 1.82 -4.68 -17.95
N GLY A 60 2.12 -4.60 -16.66
CA GLY A 60 1.72 -5.58 -15.66
C GLY A 60 0.90 -4.98 -14.53
N PHE A 61 -0.18 -5.67 -14.16
CA PHE A 61 -0.97 -5.37 -12.96
C PHE A 61 -1.00 -6.60 -12.07
N ARG A 62 -0.61 -6.43 -10.80
CA ARG A 62 -0.56 -7.53 -9.83
C ARG A 62 -1.27 -7.14 -8.54
N PHE A 63 -2.34 -7.86 -8.22
CA PHE A 63 -3.02 -7.71 -6.95
C PHE A 63 -2.33 -8.57 -5.88
N ALA A 64 -1.90 -7.95 -4.79
CA ALA A 64 -1.23 -8.63 -3.69
C ALA A 64 -1.34 -7.83 -2.39
N VAL A 65 -1.00 -8.48 -1.27
CA VAL A 65 -0.63 -7.78 -0.04
C VAL A 65 0.88 -7.50 -0.09
N SER A 66 1.29 -6.25 0.15
CA SER A 66 2.71 -5.86 0.19
C SER A 66 2.93 -4.73 1.19
N GLU A 67 4.05 -4.73 1.88
CA GLU A 67 4.37 -3.72 2.90
C GLU A 67 4.73 -2.38 2.25
N ASN A 68 5.48 -2.43 1.16
CA ASN A 68 5.91 -1.29 0.36
C ASN A 68 6.16 -1.68 -1.11
N SER A 69 6.78 -0.79 -1.88
CA SER A 69 7.09 -1.03 -3.29
C SER A 69 8.33 -1.90 -3.51
N GLY A 70 9.23 -1.99 -2.53
CA GLY A 70 10.48 -2.76 -2.62
C GLY A 70 10.28 -4.27 -2.44
N ASP A 71 9.21 -4.66 -1.75
CA ASP A 71 8.78 -6.05 -1.53
C ASP A 71 7.53 -6.43 -2.35
N ALA A 72 7.02 -5.51 -3.17
CA ALA A 72 5.82 -5.73 -3.95
C ALA A 72 5.93 -6.98 -4.83
N ALA A 73 4.91 -7.84 -4.77
CA ALA A 73 4.88 -9.03 -5.60
C ALA A 73 4.78 -8.64 -7.08
N GLN A 74 5.69 -9.15 -7.91
CA GLN A 74 5.68 -8.92 -9.35
C GLN A 74 4.62 -9.80 -10.07
N PRO A 75 4.14 -9.39 -11.26
CA PRO A 75 3.21 -10.19 -12.05
C PRO A 75 3.80 -11.55 -12.44
N ARG A 76 2.98 -12.60 -12.36
CA ARG A 76 3.37 -13.98 -12.72
C ARG A 76 2.89 -14.34 -14.12
N GLY A 77 3.48 -15.40 -14.68
CA GLY A 77 3.11 -15.94 -15.99
C GLY A 77 3.90 -15.36 -17.16
N THR A 78 3.41 -15.60 -18.38
CA THR A 78 4.05 -15.16 -19.63
C THR A 78 3.86 -13.66 -19.84
N ALA A 79 4.95 -12.97 -20.15
CA ALA A 79 4.97 -11.53 -20.43
C ALA A 79 5.63 -11.24 -21.79
N ASP A 80 5.46 -12.16 -22.76
CA ASP A 80 6.00 -12.01 -24.11
C ASP A 80 4.98 -11.33 -25.02
N PHE A 81 5.34 -10.17 -25.56
CA PHE A 81 4.45 -9.39 -26.42
C PHE A 81 3.98 -10.19 -27.64
N ALA A 82 4.90 -10.86 -28.32
CA ALA A 82 4.59 -11.58 -29.57
C ALA A 82 3.54 -12.68 -29.32
N SER A 83 3.63 -13.37 -28.18
CA SER A 83 2.67 -14.38 -27.76
C SER A 83 1.32 -13.77 -27.35
N ILE A 84 1.32 -12.69 -26.56
CA ILE A 84 0.09 -12.05 -26.06
C ILE A 84 -0.71 -11.41 -27.19
N CYS A 85 -0.03 -10.72 -28.10
CA CYS A 85 -0.61 -9.97 -29.21
C CYS A 85 -0.61 -10.75 -30.54
N ALA A 86 -0.36 -12.06 -30.53
CA ALA A 86 -0.27 -12.90 -31.73
C ALA A 86 -1.48 -12.80 -32.67
N LYS A 87 -2.66 -12.52 -32.11
CA LYS A 87 -3.93 -12.40 -32.85
C LYS A 87 -4.33 -10.96 -33.19
N THR A 88 -3.50 -9.98 -32.83
CA THR A 88 -3.75 -8.56 -33.05
C THR A 88 -2.75 -8.04 -34.08
N PRO A 89 -3.14 -7.94 -35.37
CA PRO A 89 -2.26 -7.42 -36.41
C PRO A 89 -1.92 -5.95 -36.13
N ALA A 90 -0.72 -5.54 -36.56
CA ALA A 90 -0.36 -4.13 -36.55
C ALA A 90 -1.25 -3.38 -37.54
N GLU A 91 -1.69 -2.19 -37.13
CA GLU A 91 -2.51 -1.29 -37.96
C GLU A 91 -1.87 0.09 -37.95
N GLU A 92 -1.81 0.72 -39.13
CA GLU A 92 -1.22 2.05 -39.28
C GLU A 92 -1.96 3.09 -38.42
N GLY A 93 -1.22 3.98 -37.77
CA GLY A 93 -1.80 4.98 -36.89
C GLY A 93 -2.27 4.44 -35.53
N SER A 94 -2.00 3.16 -35.22
CA SER A 94 -2.29 2.55 -33.91
C SER A 94 -1.04 1.98 -33.27
N LYS A 95 -1.14 1.67 -31.97
CA LYS A 95 -0.17 0.86 -31.24
C LYS A 95 -0.87 -0.29 -30.53
N ARG A 96 -0.11 -1.35 -30.24
CA ARG A 96 -0.53 -2.49 -29.45
C ARG A 96 0.24 -2.51 -28.14
N VAL A 97 -0.49 -2.65 -27.04
CA VAL A 97 0.07 -2.80 -25.71
C VAL A 97 -0.42 -4.11 -25.13
N ALA A 98 0.51 -4.97 -24.73
CA ALA A 98 0.20 -6.21 -24.05
C ALA A 98 0.03 -5.96 -22.55
N LEU A 99 -1.02 -6.53 -21.96
CA LEU A 99 -1.28 -6.46 -20.53
C LEU A 99 -1.19 -7.85 -19.91
N VAL A 100 -0.48 -7.94 -18.79
CA VAL A 100 -0.50 -9.09 -17.88
C VAL A 100 -1.34 -8.71 -16.66
N LEU A 101 -2.45 -9.40 -16.48
CA LEU A 101 -3.40 -9.16 -15.38
C LEU A 101 -3.32 -10.34 -14.41
N ASP A 102 -2.61 -10.13 -13.31
CA ASP A 102 -2.41 -11.12 -12.27
C ASP A 102 -3.24 -10.77 -11.02
N PHE A 103 -4.36 -11.46 -10.87
CA PHE A 103 -5.40 -11.16 -9.87
C PHE A 103 -5.04 -11.55 -8.43
N GLY A 104 -3.86 -12.11 -8.17
CA GLY A 104 -3.51 -12.55 -6.82
C GLY A 104 -3.46 -14.06 -6.68
N THR A 105 -3.20 -14.48 -5.46
CA THR A 105 -3.33 -15.84 -4.94
C THR A 105 -4.40 -15.85 -3.86
N ALA A 106 -4.83 -17.04 -3.42
CA ALA A 106 -5.80 -17.12 -2.33
C ALA A 106 -5.38 -16.34 -1.06
N PRO A 107 -4.09 -16.35 -0.64
CA PRO A 107 -3.61 -15.47 0.44
C PRO A 107 -3.77 -13.97 0.21
N ASP A 108 -3.75 -13.51 -1.05
CA ASP A 108 -3.89 -12.09 -1.39
C ASP A 108 -5.35 -11.62 -1.35
N ALA A 109 -6.31 -12.55 -1.41
CA ALA A 109 -7.72 -12.25 -1.60
C ALA A 109 -8.35 -11.64 -0.34
N PRO A 110 -9.30 -10.70 -0.48
CA PRO A 110 -10.20 -10.37 0.62
C PRO A 110 -10.97 -11.59 1.10
N SER A 111 -11.38 -11.58 2.36
CA SER A 111 -12.16 -12.67 2.94
C SER A 111 -13.42 -12.99 2.13
N GLY A 112 -13.64 -14.29 1.86
CA GLY A 112 -14.78 -14.78 1.09
C GLY A 112 -14.68 -14.56 -0.42
N GLU A 113 -13.57 -14.00 -0.93
CA GLU A 113 -13.32 -13.86 -2.36
C GLU A 113 -12.31 -14.91 -2.85
N THR A 114 -12.39 -15.23 -4.15
CA THR A 114 -11.42 -16.08 -4.83
C THR A 114 -10.87 -15.32 -6.03
N PRO A 115 -9.54 -15.15 -6.16
CA PRO A 115 -8.97 -14.46 -7.29
C PRO A 115 -9.33 -15.15 -8.61
N PRO A 116 -9.72 -14.40 -9.65
CA PRO A 116 -9.75 -14.93 -11.00
C PRO A 116 -8.40 -15.51 -11.43
N ALA A 117 -8.42 -16.40 -12.43
CA ALA A 117 -7.18 -16.88 -13.03
C ALA A 117 -6.41 -15.70 -13.66
N PRO A 118 -5.06 -15.67 -13.57
CA PRO A 118 -4.26 -14.68 -14.27
C PRO A 118 -4.50 -14.80 -15.77
N ARG A 119 -4.58 -13.67 -16.47
CA ARG A 119 -4.80 -13.63 -17.92
C ARG A 119 -4.03 -12.51 -18.57
N THR A 120 -3.82 -12.65 -19.87
CA THR A 120 -3.22 -11.61 -20.71
C THR A 120 -4.26 -11.02 -21.66
N ALA A 121 -4.02 -9.80 -22.12
CA ALA A 121 -4.84 -9.16 -23.15
C ALA A 121 -3.97 -8.25 -24.02
N CYS A 122 -4.36 -8.05 -25.27
CA CYS A 122 -3.71 -7.11 -26.17
C CYS A 122 -4.68 -5.97 -26.49
N ALA A 123 -4.30 -4.73 -26.19
CA ALA A 123 -5.07 -3.55 -26.50
C ALA A 123 -4.51 -2.87 -27.76
N GLN A 124 -5.37 -2.53 -28.72
CA GLN A 124 -5.02 -1.72 -29.89
C GLN A 124 -5.61 -0.32 -29.72
N LEU A 125 -4.75 0.71 -29.75
CA LEU A 125 -5.07 2.05 -29.24
C LEU A 125 -4.42 3.14 -30.11
N SER A 126 -4.81 4.39 -29.90
CA SER A 126 -4.13 5.54 -30.49
C SER A 126 -2.68 5.66 -29.99
N PRO A 127 -1.77 6.31 -30.76
CA PRO A 127 -0.36 6.40 -30.39
C PRO A 127 -0.11 7.13 -29.05
N ASP A 128 -0.98 8.08 -28.70
CA ASP A 128 -0.91 8.90 -27.49
C ASP A 128 -1.61 8.28 -26.26
N ALA A 129 -2.27 7.13 -26.42
CA ALA A 129 -3.00 6.44 -25.36
C ALA A 129 -2.08 6.00 -24.21
N THR A 130 -2.65 5.99 -23.01
CA THR A 130 -1.97 5.63 -21.77
C THR A 130 -2.17 4.16 -21.41
N THR A 131 -1.42 3.64 -20.43
CA THR A 131 -1.67 2.30 -19.90
C THR A 131 -3.06 2.18 -19.25
N ALA A 132 -3.58 3.26 -18.67
CA ALA A 132 -4.96 3.29 -18.17
C ALA A 132 -5.99 3.10 -19.29
N ASP A 133 -5.78 3.74 -20.45
CA ASP A 133 -6.64 3.55 -21.63
C ASP A 133 -6.56 2.10 -22.15
N ALA A 134 -5.35 1.54 -22.17
CA ALA A 134 -5.15 0.14 -22.52
C ALA A 134 -5.93 -0.80 -21.60
N LEU A 135 -5.83 -0.59 -20.29
CA LEU A 135 -6.52 -1.40 -19.30
C LEU A 135 -8.04 -1.26 -19.43
N ALA A 136 -8.54 -0.04 -19.61
CA ALA A 136 -9.97 0.23 -19.77
C ALA A 136 -10.55 -0.46 -21.01
N ALA A 137 -9.79 -0.52 -22.11
CA ALA A 137 -10.22 -1.15 -23.35
C ALA A 137 -10.43 -2.67 -23.25
N VAL A 138 -9.71 -3.37 -22.37
CA VAL A 138 -9.66 -4.86 -22.38
C VAL A 138 -9.92 -5.53 -21.03
N ALA A 139 -10.14 -4.75 -19.97
CA ALA A 139 -10.23 -5.28 -18.60
C ALA A 139 -11.33 -4.65 -17.73
N GLY A 140 -12.30 -3.97 -18.35
CA GLY A 140 -13.47 -3.46 -17.65
C GLY A 140 -14.36 -4.57 -17.04
N PRO A 141 -15.20 -4.23 -16.04
CA PRO A 141 -15.32 -2.90 -15.41
C PRO A 141 -14.14 -2.60 -14.48
N LEU A 142 -13.69 -1.35 -14.50
CA LEU A 142 -12.66 -0.83 -13.59
C LEU A 142 -13.30 -0.02 -12.47
N ARG A 143 -12.74 -0.09 -11.26
CA ARG A 143 -13.14 0.75 -10.13
C ARG A 143 -11.93 1.52 -9.62
N TYR A 144 -12.11 2.81 -9.40
CA TYR A 144 -11.11 3.70 -8.82
C TYR A 144 -11.68 4.42 -7.60
N ASN A 145 -10.82 4.78 -6.64
CA ASN A 145 -11.22 5.66 -5.55
C ASN A 145 -11.02 7.15 -5.92
N THR A 146 -11.36 8.04 -5.01
CA THR A 146 -11.24 9.50 -5.20
C THR A 146 -9.81 9.99 -5.41
N ASN A 147 -8.81 9.19 -5.05
CA ASN A 147 -7.38 9.49 -5.25
C ASN A 147 -6.84 8.85 -6.54
N ALA A 148 -7.71 8.37 -7.44
CA ALA A 148 -7.37 7.66 -8.65
C ALA A 148 -6.56 6.36 -8.45
N LEU A 149 -6.64 5.76 -7.25
CA LEU A 149 -6.09 4.42 -7.02
C LEU A 149 -6.97 3.38 -7.72
N LEU A 150 -6.35 2.47 -8.47
CA LEU A 150 -7.04 1.34 -9.10
C LEU A 150 -7.45 0.34 -8.02
N CYS A 151 -8.76 0.24 -7.76
CA CYS A 151 -9.34 -0.63 -6.75
C CYS A 151 -9.73 -1.99 -7.31
N ALA A 152 -10.24 -2.05 -8.54
CA ALA A 152 -10.69 -3.30 -9.13
C ALA A 152 -10.48 -3.35 -10.64
N ILE A 153 -10.17 -4.55 -11.13
CA ILE A 153 -10.11 -4.91 -12.54
C ILE A 153 -11.14 -6.02 -12.77
N ALA A 154 -11.95 -5.92 -13.82
CA ALA A 154 -13.02 -6.88 -14.12
C ALA A 154 -13.90 -7.25 -12.89
N GLY A 155 -14.15 -6.27 -12.01
CA GLY A 155 -14.95 -6.45 -10.79
C GLY A 155 -14.24 -7.14 -9.62
N TYR A 156 -12.93 -7.42 -9.71
CA TYR A 156 -12.14 -7.99 -8.61
C TYR A 156 -11.07 -7.02 -8.07
N PRO A 157 -10.91 -6.92 -6.73
CA PRO A 157 -11.83 -7.44 -5.72
C PRO A 157 -13.19 -6.71 -5.75
N LYS A 158 -14.23 -7.39 -5.26
CA LYS A 158 -15.60 -6.83 -5.23
C LYS A 158 -15.68 -5.60 -4.33
N SER A 159 -14.95 -5.60 -3.23
CA SER A 159 -14.85 -4.48 -2.29
C SER A 159 -13.39 -4.17 -1.96
N GLY A 160 -13.19 -3.09 -1.21
CA GLY A 160 -11.88 -2.61 -0.80
C GLY A 160 -11.13 -1.77 -1.85
N CYS A 161 -10.12 -1.01 -1.42
CA CYS A 161 -9.25 -0.21 -2.28
C CYS A 161 -7.98 0.26 -1.56
N GLY A 162 -7.08 -0.67 -1.24
CA GLY A 162 -5.80 -0.34 -0.60
C GLY A 162 -5.84 -0.36 0.91
N GLU A 163 -6.69 -1.19 1.51
CA GLU A 163 -6.77 -1.34 2.97
C GLU A 163 -5.45 -1.86 3.54
N GLN A 164 -5.13 -1.37 4.73
CA GLN A 164 -4.11 -1.95 5.57
C GLN A 164 -4.61 -3.29 6.13
N VAL A 165 -3.80 -4.33 5.99
CA VAL A 165 -4.06 -5.67 6.50
C VAL A 165 -3.16 -5.86 7.72
N SER A 166 -3.75 -6.03 8.90
CA SER A 166 -2.99 -6.42 10.09
C SER A 166 -2.77 -7.94 10.09
N GLN A 167 -1.70 -8.41 10.73
CA GLN A 167 -1.46 -9.86 10.89
C GLN A 167 -2.62 -10.53 11.63
N GLU A 168 -3.22 -9.84 12.61
CA GLU A 168 -4.41 -10.32 13.33
C GLU A 168 -5.64 -10.45 12.42
N GLN A 169 -5.83 -9.53 11.47
CA GLN A 169 -6.88 -9.64 10.45
C GLN A 169 -6.59 -10.79 9.48
N GLU A 170 -5.35 -10.99 9.03
CA GLU A 170 -5.02 -12.14 8.18
C GLU A 170 -5.30 -13.48 8.88
N GLU A 171 -4.99 -13.60 10.17
CA GLU A 171 -5.25 -14.82 10.95
C GLU A 171 -6.75 -15.05 11.15
N GLN A 172 -7.52 -13.98 11.41
CA GLN A 172 -8.98 -14.05 11.55
C GLN A 172 -9.67 -14.35 10.22
N GLU A 173 -9.20 -13.76 9.10
CA GLU A 173 -9.68 -14.05 7.75
C GLU A 173 -9.38 -15.51 7.34
N LYS A 174 -8.19 -16.03 7.70
CA LYS A 174 -7.82 -17.44 7.47
C LYS A 174 -8.62 -18.43 8.32
N GLN A 175 -9.12 -18.03 9.49
CA GLN A 175 -9.93 -18.88 10.37
C GLN A 175 -11.44 -18.85 10.08
N GLY A 176 -11.90 -18.04 9.12
CA GLY A 176 -13.29 -18.04 8.67
C GLY A 176 -14.32 -17.52 9.69
N THR A 177 -13.89 -16.78 10.72
CA THR A 177 -14.80 -16.21 11.71
C THR A 177 -15.44 -14.94 11.15
N THR A 178 -16.62 -15.08 10.55
CA THR A 178 -17.47 -13.92 10.21
C THR A 178 -18.09 -13.35 11.48
N THR A 179 -17.39 -12.44 12.15
CA THR A 179 -18.04 -11.54 13.11
C THR A 179 -18.35 -10.22 12.44
N THR A 180 -19.61 -10.06 12.03
CA THR A 180 -20.24 -8.77 11.76
C THR A 180 -19.91 -7.81 12.91
N PRO A 181 -19.36 -6.60 12.67
CA PRO A 181 -19.34 -5.60 13.72
C PRO A 181 -20.79 -5.10 13.87
N GLU A 182 -21.49 -5.66 14.85
CA GLU A 182 -22.72 -5.06 15.37
C GLU A 182 -22.33 -3.71 15.96
N GLN A 183 -22.70 -2.65 15.24
CA GLN A 183 -22.62 -1.28 15.71
C GLN A 183 -23.53 -1.14 16.93
N LYS A 184 -22.97 -1.37 18.12
CA LYS A 184 -23.55 -0.89 19.37
C LYS A 184 -23.10 0.53 19.60
N ASP A 185 -24.01 1.44 19.32
CA ASP A 185 -24.04 2.75 19.96
C ASP A 185 -24.08 2.54 21.47
N THR A 186 -22.96 2.82 22.13
CA THR A 186 -22.94 3.15 23.56
C THR A 186 -22.15 4.43 23.74
N SER A 187 -22.94 5.45 24.06
CA SER A 187 -22.63 6.73 24.65
C SER A 187 -21.42 6.75 25.59
N ASP A 188 -20.65 7.84 25.45
CA ASP A 188 -19.88 8.56 26.48
C ASP A 188 -19.35 7.75 27.68
N ASP A 189 -18.08 7.37 27.60
CA ASP A 189 -17.16 7.56 28.72
C ASP A 189 -15.72 7.67 28.19
N GLY A 190 -15.27 8.93 28.06
CA GLY A 190 -13.94 9.28 27.59
C GLY A 190 -12.86 8.95 28.62
N GLY A 191 -12.25 7.78 28.48
CA GLY A 191 -11.04 7.41 29.22
C GLY A 191 -9.83 8.26 28.79
N PRO A 192 -8.98 8.73 29.73
CA PRO A 192 -7.90 9.64 29.41
C PRO A 192 -6.86 8.94 28.54
N SER A 193 -6.77 9.35 27.28
CA SER A 193 -5.72 8.93 26.35
C SER A 193 -4.36 9.37 26.91
N VAL A 194 -3.69 8.43 27.57
CA VAL A 194 -2.33 8.56 28.13
C VAL A 194 -1.33 9.11 27.12
N GLY A 195 -1.52 8.84 25.82
CA GLY A 195 -0.71 9.41 24.74
C GLY A 195 -0.84 10.93 24.59
N LEU A 196 -2.04 11.48 24.80
CA LEU A 196 -2.28 12.93 24.72
C LEU A 196 -1.66 13.65 25.93
N ILE A 197 -1.79 13.06 27.13
CA ILE A 197 -1.22 13.61 28.36
C ILE A 197 0.31 13.57 28.30
N ALA A 198 0.89 12.47 27.82
CA ALA A 198 2.34 12.35 27.62
C ALA A 198 2.85 13.38 26.58
N GLY A 199 2.13 13.57 25.47
CA GLY A 199 2.48 14.55 24.44
C GLY A 199 2.49 15.99 24.97
N VAL A 200 1.46 16.40 25.73
CA VAL A 200 1.37 17.74 26.32
C VAL A 200 2.51 17.99 27.33
N ALA A 201 2.86 16.98 28.14
CA ALA A 201 3.95 17.11 29.13
C ALA A 201 5.32 17.34 28.46
N VAL A 202 5.58 16.69 27.32
CA VAL A 202 6.82 16.88 26.55
C VAL A 202 6.88 18.29 25.95
N ILE A 203 5.78 18.79 25.39
CA ILE A 203 5.75 20.15 24.82
C ILE A 203 5.95 21.21 25.91
N ALA A 204 5.31 21.06 27.06
CA ALA A 204 5.44 22.00 28.18
C ALA A 204 6.89 22.05 28.72
N THR A 205 7.58 20.91 28.81
CA THR A 205 8.98 20.86 29.25
C THR A 205 9.94 21.48 28.24
N LEU A 206 9.71 21.28 26.94
CA LEU A 206 10.49 21.94 25.88
C LEU A 206 10.27 23.46 25.87
N ALA A 207 9.04 23.93 26.09
CA ALA A 207 8.74 25.36 26.19
C ALA A 207 9.41 26.00 27.42
N ALA A 208 9.39 25.33 28.57
CA ALA A 208 10.01 25.82 29.81
C ALA A 208 11.54 25.90 29.69
N THR A 209 12.17 24.89 29.09
CA THR A 209 13.63 24.88 28.86
C THR A 209 14.05 25.95 27.85
N GLY A 210 13.28 26.15 26.77
CA GLY A 210 13.50 27.24 25.81
C GLY A 210 13.40 28.63 26.46
N ALA A 211 12.40 28.87 27.30
CA ALA A 211 12.23 30.13 28.02
C ALA A 211 13.37 30.40 29.02
N TRP A 212 13.85 29.36 29.73
CA TRP A 212 14.98 29.48 30.64
C TRP A 212 16.29 29.80 29.89
N GLN A 213 16.53 29.14 28.77
CA GLN A 213 17.72 29.36 27.94
C GLN A 213 17.72 30.77 27.32
N ALA A 214 16.56 31.27 26.90
CA ALA A 214 16.40 32.64 26.41
C ALA A 214 16.64 33.69 27.50
N ARG A 215 16.16 33.47 28.73
CA ARG A 215 16.44 34.36 29.88
C ARG A 215 17.92 34.39 30.24
N ARG A 216 18.59 33.24 30.20
CA ARG A 216 20.03 33.15 30.49
C ARG A 216 20.87 33.90 29.46
N ARG A 217 20.48 33.89 28.17
CA ARG A 217 21.16 34.64 27.11
C ARG A 217 20.97 36.16 27.25
N ARG A 218 19.80 36.62 27.71
CA ARG A 218 19.52 38.06 27.92
C ARG A 218 20.30 38.67 29.10
N ASN A 219 20.71 37.85 30.06
CA ASN A 219 21.50 38.30 31.22
C ASN A 219 23.02 38.23 30.98
N ALA A 220 23.47 37.68 29.84
CA ALA A 220 24.88 37.59 29.46
C ALA A 220 25.33 38.71 28.50
N THR A 221 24.40 39.54 28.02
CA THR A 221 24.64 40.69 27.14
C THR A 221 24.38 42.04 27.82
N ARG A 222 24.47 42.08 29.15
CA ARG A 222 24.51 43.33 29.94
C ARG A 222 25.83 43.46 30.66
#